data_AF-A0AA37KSL9-F1
#
_entry.id   AF-A0AA37KSL9-F1
#
_cell.length_a   1.000
_cell.length_b   1.000
_cell.length_c   1.000
_cell.angle_alpha   90.00
_cell.angle_beta   90.00
_cell.angle_gamma   90.00
#
_symmetry.space_group_name_H-M   'P 1'
#
loop_
_entity.id
_entity.type
_entity.pdbx_description
1 polymer ?
#
loop_
_entity_poly.entity_id
_entity_poly.type
_entity_poly.pdbx_seq_one_letter_code
_entity_poly.pdbx_strand_id
1 'polypeptide(L)'
;MLMAASLAFFACDDDEKKVPETVVTLDRTELNLNVGFSETLVATVTPPLQDGVTVAWSTDDEVVAKVEDGVVTALAAGEATITASVGESKATCTVTVAYVAPKIGDYYYSDGTWSDGGLVSIEADGLNPVWADTKPAPVAGKTVIGIVCQTDENRIAAGDKEKGYTHGYVVAVKNAHSADSQTVQYSTDNDFASTPKAKIASTWYGNVNGYEETMKTVSDYGPNLATWCPAFDLTVNNFSLPAPETSSGWFLPSTGQLWDMVANLCGHEAALLLKEWQTSSYNVYYGYNSENVSYDVIAKFNETLAMIPADQKEELFVTDGTHYNTCTLWATTCFEPGETACIIHIGGSEKHLVELMCEYIDYDGIARPILAF
;
A
#
# COMPACT_ATOMS: atom_id res chain seq x y z
N MET A 1 47.98 95.33 15.51
CA MET A 1 47.55 94.27 16.45
C MET A 1 46.03 94.22 16.39
N LEU A 2 45.47 93.33 15.58
CA LEU A 2 44.03 93.02 15.56
C LEU A 2 43.94 91.49 15.43
N MET A 3 43.40 90.83 16.45
CA MET A 3 43.28 89.37 16.56
C MET A 3 42.18 88.85 15.64
N ALA A 4 42.47 87.75 14.93
CA ALA A 4 41.49 86.92 14.24
C ALA A 4 40.90 85.91 15.22
N ALA A 5 39.57 85.82 15.30
CA ALA A 5 38.86 84.77 16.03
C ALA A 5 38.62 83.58 15.10
N SER A 6 39.11 82.41 15.49
CA SER A 6 38.91 81.15 14.78
C SER A 6 37.62 80.49 15.29
N LEU A 7 36.67 80.20 14.39
CA LEU A 7 35.51 79.35 14.67
C LEU A 7 35.96 77.88 14.67
N ALA A 8 35.76 77.18 15.79
CA ALA A 8 35.90 75.73 15.86
C ALA A 8 34.56 75.07 15.50
N PHE A 9 34.54 74.29 14.41
CA PHE A 9 33.47 73.33 14.14
C PHE A 9 33.71 72.07 14.98
N PHE A 10 32.79 71.74 15.87
CA PHE A 10 32.71 70.40 16.46
C PHE A 10 32.06 69.48 15.43
N ALA A 11 32.84 68.56 14.86
CA ALA A 11 32.32 67.40 14.16
C ALA A 11 31.83 66.39 15.21
N CYS A 12 30.57 66.00 15.12
CA CYS A 12 30.02 64.89 15.89
C CYS A 12 30.41 63.61 15.14
N ASP A 13 31.26 62.76 15.73
CA ASP A 13 31.49 61.40 15.23
C ASP A 13 30.25 60.56 15.58
N ASP A 14 29.42 60.27 14.58
CA ASP A 14 28.40 59.23 14.67
C ASP A 14 29.09 57.87 14.54
N ASP A 15 29.42 57.26 15.68
CA ASP A 15 29.75 55.83 15.76
C ASP A 15 28.48 55.01 15.45
N GLU A 16 28.19 54.84 14.17
CA GLU A 16 27.13 53.97 13.68
C GLU A 16 27.46 52.52 14.05
N LYS A 17 26.87 52.00 15.13
CA LYS A 17 26.96 50.58 15.52
C LYS A 17 26.46 49.72 14.36
N LYS A 18 27.39 49.18 13.57
CA LYS A 18 27.10 48.19 12.53
C LYS A 18 26.44 46.96 13.16
N VAL A 19 25.14 46.81 12.96
CA VAL A 19 24.40 45.61 13.37
C VAL A 19 25.03 44.43 12.62
N PRO A 20 25.43 43.35 13.32
CA PRO A 20 25.98 42.18 12.64
C PRO A 20 24.96 41.66 11.63
N GLU A 21 25.42 41.48 10.40
CA GLU A 21 24.60 40.98 9.31
C GLU A 21 24.10 39.58 9.68
N THR A 22 22.79 39.35 9.50
CA THR A 22 22.20 38.04 9.74
C THR A 22 22.55 37.11 8.58
N VAL A 23 23.11 35.95 8.90
CA VAL A 23 23.47 34.92 7.92
C VAL A 23 22.65 33.67 8.21
N VAL A 24 21.89 33.22 7.22
CA VAL A 24 21.16 31.94 7.24
C VAL A 24 21.95 30.94 6.41
N THR A 25 22.19 29.73 6.94
CA THR A 25 22.73 28.59 6.19
C THR A 25 21.84 27.37 6.38
N LEU A 26 21.81 26.50 5.37
CA LEU A 26 21.19 25.17 5.47
C LEU A 26 22.27 24.11 5.67
N ASP A 27 21.90 23.00 6.31
CA ASP A 27 22.75 21.82 6.45
C ASP A 27 22.98 21.09 5.11
N ARG A 28 22.09 21.29 4.14
CA ARG A 28 22.11 20.71 2.79
C ARG A 28 21.70 21.73 1.74
N THR A 29 22.27 21.61 0.55
CA THR A 29 21.90 22.42 -0.64
C THR A 29 21.14 21.60 -1.69
N GLU A 30 21.10 20.28 -1.53
CA GLU A 30 20.39 19.35 -2.42
C GLU A 30 19.71 18.25 -1.59
N LEU A 31 18.50 17.87 -2.00
CA LEU A 31 17.75 16.71 -1.50
C LEU A 31 17.24 15.91 -2.69
N ASN A 32 17.34 14.58 -2.60
CA ASN A 32 16.70 13.67 -3.55
C ASN A 32 15.67 12.87 -2.77
N LEU A 33 14.39 13.03 -3.12
CA LEU A 33 13.27 12.38 -2.46
C LEU A 33 12.48 11.56 -3.47
N ASN A 34 11.82 10.50 -3.01
CA ASN A 34 10.75 9.88 -3.78
C ASN A 34 9.42 10.55 -3.42
N VAL A 35 8.46 10.53 -4.34
CA VAL A 35 7.09 11.03 -4.06
C VAL A 35 6.55 10.42 -2.76
N GLY A 36 6.01 11.26 -1.88
CA GLY A 36 5.47 10.85 -0.58
C GLY A 36 6.49 10.68 0.55
N PHE A 37 7.78 10.94 0.30
CA PHE A 37 8.80 10.99 1.34
C PHE A 37 8.98 12.40 1.88
N SER A 38 9.52 12.49 3.09
CA SER A 38 9.84 13.77 3.72
C SER A 38 11.20 13.73 4.39
N GLU A 39 11.88 14.87 4.42
CA GLU A 39 13.17 15.07 5.07
C GLU A 39 13.17 16.42 5.77
N THR A 40 13.90 16.57 6.88
CA THR A 40 14.00 17.85 7.59
C THR A 40 15.28 18.57 7.20
N LEU A 41 15.16 19.78 6.68
CA LEU A 41 16.28 20.72 6.51
C LEU A 41 16.49 21.51 7.80
N VAL A 42 17.75 21.66 8.21
CA VAL A 42 18.12 22.39 9.42
C VAL A 42 18.74 23.72 9.04
N ALA A 43 18.03 24.81 9.35
CA ALA A 43 18.54 26.16 9.18
C ALA A 43 19.36 26.61 10.40
N THR A 44 20.57 27.12 10.18
CA THR A 44 21.41 27.75 11.20
C THR A 44 21.48 29.25 10.93
N VAL A 45 21.24 30.08 11.96
CA VAL A 45 21.25 31.54 11.85
C VAL A 45 22.34 32.13 12.74
N THR A 46 23.16 33.02 12.18
CA THR A 46 24.22 33.73 12.90
C THR A 46 24.06 35.25 12.70
N PRO A 47 24.00 36.06 13.78
CA PRO A 47 23.92 35.65 15.20
C PRO A 47 22.60 34.92 15.53
N PRO A 48 22.49 34.23 16.69
CA PRO A 48 21.26 33.56 17.09
C PRO A 48 20.04 34.49 17.07
N LEU A 49 18.90 33.94 16.67
CA LEU A 49 17.64 34.67 16.59
C LEU A 49 17.21 35.20 17.96
N GLN A 50 16.61 36.39 17.95
CA GLN A 50 15.95 36.96 19.13
C GLN A 50 14.60 36.27 19.37
N ASP A 51 14.11 36.33 20.61
CA ASP A 51 12.81 35.76 20.97
C ASP A 51 11.69 36.27 20.07
N GLY A 52 10.88 35.35 19.53
CA GLY A 52 9.77 35.64 18.63
C GLY A 52 10.15 35.81 17.16
N VAL A 53 11.43 35.71 16.79
CA VAL A 53 11.88 35.65 15.39
C VAL A 53 12.07 34.19 14.98
N THR A 54 11.44 33.78 13.89
CA THR A 54 11.57 32.43 13.32
C THR A 54 12.11 32.48 11.89
N VAL A 55 12.64 31.35 11.41
CA VAL A 55 13.02 31.17 10.01
C VAL A 55 11.76 31.03 9.18
N ALA A 56 11.62 31.85 8.14
CA ALA A 56 10.55 31.73 7.16
C ALA A 56 10.96 30.74 6.06
N TRP A 57 10.10 29.76 5.80
CA TRP A 57 10.30 28.74 4.78
C TRP A 57 9.34 28.96 3.60
N SER A 58 9.83 28.72 2.39
CA SER A 58 9.01 28.74 1.17
C SER A 58 9.53 27.74 0.14
N THR A 59 8.68 27.36 -0.80
CA THR A 59 9.02 26.58 -2.00
C THR A 59 8.65 27.40 -3.25
N ASP A 60 9.34 27.19 -4.37
CA ASP A 60 8.96 27.76 -5.66
C ASP A 60 7.91 26.93 -6.40
N ASP A 61 7.74 25.65 -6.02
CA ASP A 61 6.75 24.73 -6.57
C ASP A 61 6.10 23.87 -5.46
N GLU A 62 4.95 24.33 -4.96
CA GLU A 62 4.14 23.61 -3.96
C GLU A 62 3.47 22.34 -4.52
N VAL A 63 3.47 22.12 -5.84
CA VAL A 63 2.97 20.88 -6.45
C VAL A 63 4.04 19.79 -6.38
N VAL A 64 5.31 20.16 -6.47
CA VAL A 64 6.45 19.22 -6.41
C VAL A 64 6.88 18.95 -4.96
N ALA A 65 7.08 20.00 -4.15
CA ALA A 65 7.48 19.83 -2.75
C ALA A 65 6.95 20.94 -1.85
N LYS A 66 6.42 20.57 -0.68
CA LYS A 66 5.96 21.48 0.36
C LYS A 66 7.00 21.57 1.48
N VAL A 67 7.08 22.69 2.18
CA VAL A 67 7.91 22.84 3.39
C VAL A 67 7.13 23.48 4.53
N GLU A 68 7.19 22.88 5.71
CA GLU A 68 6.62 23.43 6.96
C GLU A 68 7.65 23.29 8.09
N ASP A 69 8.07 24.40 8.69
CA ASP A 69 9.07 24.43 9.77
C ASP A 69 10.37 23.63 9.47
N GLY A 70 10.79 23.63 8.20
CA GLY A 70 11.97 22.91 7.71
C GLY A 70 11.72 21.46 7.31
N VAL A 71 10.52 20.91 7.57
CA VAL A 71 10.12 19.58 7.07
C VAL A 71 9.68 19.72 5.62
N VAL A 72 10.47 19.16 4.71
CA VAL A 72 10.20 19.13 3.26
C VAL A 72 9.47 17.84 2.93
N THR A 73 8.29 17.92 2.32
CA THR A 73 7.48 16.79 1.86
C THR A 73 7.40 16.78 0.33
N ALA A 74 7.84 15.69 -0.29
CA ALA A 74 7.77 15.46 -1.73
C ALA A 74 6.36 15.04 -2.15
N LEU A 75 5.79 15.74 -3.13
CA LEU A 75 4.38 15.60 -3.53
C LEU A 75 4.23 15.07 -4.96
N ALA A 76 5.07 15.50 -5.89
CA ALA A 76 5.06 15.05 -7.29
C ALA A 76 6.47 15.01 -7.87
N ALA A 77 6.69 14.15 -8.86
CA ALA A 77 7.99 14.09 -9.53
C ALA A 77 8.31 15.42 -10.23
N GLY A 78 9.54 15.89 -10.07
CA GLY A 78 9.95 17.21 -10.54
C GLY A 78 11.12 17.76 -9.74
N GLU A 79 11.38 19.05 -9.89
CA GLU A 79 12.39 19.78 -9.12
C GLU A 79 11.73 21.00 -8.47
N ALA A 80 12.01 21.23 -7.19
CA ALA A 80 11.57 22.41 -6.45
C ALA A 80 12.72 23.00 -5.64
N THR A 81 12.73 24.31 -5.42
CA THR A 81 13.71 25.01 -4.60
C THR A 81 13.08 25.44 -3.28
N ILE A 82 13.56 24.85 -2.19
CA ILE A 82 13.20 25.27 -0.83
C ILE A 82 14.09 26.43 -0.39
N THR A 83 13.50 27.49 0.13
CA THR A 83 14.19 28.68 0.64
C THR A 83 13.92 28.86 2.13
N ALA A 84 14.98 28.96 2.92
CA ALA A 84 14.94 29.42 4.31
C ALA A 84 15.41 30.88 4.37
N SER A 85 14.70 31.73 5.10
CA SER A 85 15.00 33.17 5.15
C SER A 85 14.77 33.80 6.52
N VAL A 86 15.60 34.81 6.83
CA VAL A 86 15.45 35.72 7.98
C VAL A 86 15.81 37.12 7.51
N GLY A 87 14.80 38.00 7.42
CA GLY A 87 14.97 39.32 6.82
C GLY A 87 15.40 39.21 5.36
N GLU A 88 16.53 39.83 5.00
CA GLU A 88 17.08 39.78 3.63
C GLU A 88 17.98 38.56 3.40
N SER A 89 18.39 37.86 4.45
CA SER A 89 19.30 36.71 4.38
C SER A 89 18.54 35.46 3.95
N LYS A 90 19.08 34.71 2.99
CA LYS A 90 18.46 33.52 2.40
C LYS A 90 19.46 32.41 2.19
N ALA A 91 19.00 31.17 2.38
CA ALA A 91 19.67 29.96 1.93
C ALA A 91 18.67 29.07 1.20
N THR A 92 19.14 28.34 0.19
CA THR A 92 18.30 27.53 -0.70
C THR A 92 18.78 26.10 -0.76
N CYS A 93 17.84 25.17 -0.96
CA CYS A 93 18.09 23.77 -1.22
C CYS A 93 17.25 23.33 -2.42
N THR A 94 17.89 22.74 -3.45
CA THR A 94 17.20 22.11 -4.56
C THR A 94 16.68 20.74 -4.13
N VAL A 95 15.44 20.44 -4.42
CA VAL A 95 14.76 19.18 -4.10
C VAL A 95 14.37 18.52 -5.40
N THR A 96 15.02 17.42 -5.72
CA THR A 96 14.67 16.57 -6.85
C THR A 96 13.76 15.46 -6.35
N VAL A 97 12.55 15.39 -6.89
CA VAL A 97 11.57 14.36 -6.57
C VAL A 97 11.47 13.35 -7.70
N ALA A 98 11.72 12.08 -7.41
CA ALA A 98 11.53 10.98 -8.33
C ALA A 98 10.20 10.26 -8.10
N TYR A 99 9.55 9.86 -9.19
CA TYR A 99 8.47 8.87 -9.14
C TYR A 99 9.09 7.49 -9.27
N VAL A 100 8.87 6.64 -8.27
CA VAL A 100 9.25 5.23 -8.29
C VAL A 100 7.98 4.43 -8.48
N ALA A 101 7.85 3.73 -9.61
CA ALA A 101 6.71 2.86 -9.83
C ALA A 101 6.69 1.75 -8.76
N PRO A 102 5.50 1.41 -8.21
CA PRO A 102 5.41 0.35 -7.22
C PRO A 102 5.78 -0.99 -7.84
N LYS A 103 6.32 -1.87 -7.01
CA LYS A 103 6.73 -3.23 -7.35
C LYS A 103 6.01 -4.21 -6.44
N ILE A 104 5.81 -5.42 -6.93
CA ILE A 104 5.26 -6.51 -6.12
C ILE A 104 6.16 -6.72 -4.90
N GLY A 105 5.52 -6.78 -3.73
CA GLY A 105 6.15 -6.94 -2.43
C GLY A 105 6.48 -5.66 -1.69
N ASP A 106 6.30 -4.49 -2.31
CA ASP A 106 6.44 -3.20 -1.64
C ASP A 106 5.47 -3.08 -0.46
N TYR A 107 5.92 -2.44 0.62
CA TYR A 107 5.03 -2.00 1.68
C TYR A 107 4.17 -0.86 1.15
N TYR A 108 2.88 -0.95 1.40
CA TYR A 108 1.93 0.13 1.18
C TYR A 108 1.56 0.74 2.54
N TYR A 109 1.67 2.06 2.63
CA TYR A 109 1.54 2.80 3.87
C TYR A 109 0.18 3.48 4.00
N SER A 110 -0.21 3.78 5.24
CA SER A 110 -1.49 4.45 5.54
C SER A 110 -1.64 5.86 4.95
N ASP A 111 -0.55 6.46 4.47
CA ASP A 111 -0.53 7.76 3.79
C ASP A 111 -0.66 7.65 2.26
N GLY A 112 -0.89 6.45 1.73
CA GLY A 112 -1.05 6.20 0.28
C GLY A 112 0.26 6.01 -0.47
N THR A 113 1.40 6.10 0.21
CA THR A 113 2.72 5.92 -0.39
C THR A 113 3.17 4.46 -0.33
N TRP A 114 4.22 4.12 -1.06
CA TRP A 114 4.81 2.79 -1.06
C TRP A 114 6.33 2.83 -0.88
N SER A 115 6.91 1.71 -0.47
CA SER A 115 8.37 1.53 -0.42
C SER A 115 9.00 1.37 -1.81
N ASP A 116 10.32 1.39 -1.90
CA ASP A 116 11.10 0.96 -3.08
C ASP A 116 11.77 -0.42 -2.83
N GLY A 117 11.16 -1.21 -1.96
CA GLY A 117 11.70 -2.44 -1.39
C GLY A 117 11.18 -3.73 -2.01
N GLY A 118 10.56 -3.62 -3.20
CA GLY A 118 9.89 -4.70 -3.93
C GLY A 118 10.56 -6.05 -3.71
N LEU A 119 9.82 -6.98 -3.10
CA LEU A 119 10.31 -8.33 -2.86
C LEU A 119 10.51 -9.11 -4.15
N VAL A 120 9.84 -8.72 -5.23
CA VAL A 120 9.78 -9.51 -6.46
C VAL A 120 9.96 -8.60 -7.67
N SER A 121 11.04 -8.80 -8.43
CA SER A 121 10.99 -8.45 -9.86
C SER A 121 10.46 -9.67 -10.60
N ILE A 122 9.29 -9.56 -11.23
CA ILE A 122 8.82 -10.58 -12.17
C ILE A 122 9.55 -10.32 -13.48
N GLU A 123 10.26 -11.32 -14.00
CA GLU A 123 10.83 -11.23 -15.34
C GLU A 123 9.75 -10.88 -16.38
N ALA A 124 10.13 -10.27 -17.51
CA ALA A 124 9.18 -9.77 -18.51
C ALA A 124 8.22 -10.84 -19.11
N ASP A 125 8.47 -12.13 -18.85
CA ASP A 125 7.64 -13.26 -19.27
C ASP A 125 6.56 -13.68 -18.25
N GLY A 126 6.54 -13.04 -17.08
CA GLY A 126 5.57 -13.31 -16.02
C GLY A 126 5.83 -14.60 -15.24
N LEU A 127 7.01 -15.23 -15.34
CA LEU A 127 7.24 -16.61 -14.86
C LEU A 127 8.20 -16.74 -13.69
N ASN A 128 9.11 -15.79 -13.56
CA ASN A 128 10.22 -15.89 -12.62
C ASN A 128 10.17 -14.71 -11.67
N PRO A 129 9.44 -14.83 -10.55
CA PRO A 129 9.61 -13.89 -9.45
C PRO A 129 11.04 -14.03 -8.92
N VAL A 130 11.89 -13.06 -9.22
CA VAL A 130 13.23 -12.95 -8.63
C VAL A 130 13.07 -12.27 -7.29
N TRP A 131 13.22 -13.07 -6.23
CA TRP A 131 13.11 -12.60 -4.86
C TRP A 131 14.39 -11.88 -4.44
N ALA A 132 14.28 -10.71 -3.82
CA ALA A 132 15.44 -10.06 -3.22
C ALA A 132 16.02 -10.94 -2.10
N ASP A 133 17.36 -11.09 -2.04
CA ASP A 133 18.04 -11.91 -1.02
C ASP A 133 17.73 -11.46 0.42
N THR A 134 17.28 -10.22 0.61
CA THR A 134 16.86 -9.68 1.91
C THR A 134 15.75 -8.65 1.72
N LYS A 135 14.61 -8.84 2.41
CA LYS A 135 13.54 -7.84 2.45
C LYS A 135 13.99 -6.64 3.29
N PRO A 136 13.95 -5.39 2.78
CA PRO A 136 14.22 -4.22 3.60
C PRO A 136 13.13 -4.04 4.68
N ALA A 137 13.49 -3.42 5.79
CA ALA A 137 12.51 -3.02 6.81
C ALA A 137 11.59 -1.91 6.27
N PRO A 138 10.34 -1.79 6.77
CA PRO A 138 9.51 -0.62 6.51
C PRO A 138 10.20 0.69 6.88
N VAL A 139 9.84 1.77 6.20
CA VAL A 139 10.34 3.11 6.51
C VAL A 139 9.94 3.49 7.93
N ALA A 140 10.92 3.90 8.74
CA ALA A 140 10.69 4.24 10.13
C ALA A 140 9.64 5.35 10.27
N GLY A 141 8.68 5.15 11.20
CA GLY A 141 7.59 6.10 11.46
C GLY A 141 6.38 5.98 10.53
N LYS A 142 6.46 5.22 9.43
CA LYS A 142 5.28 4.91 8.60
C LYS A 142 4.53 3.69 9.13
N THR A 143 3.21 3.69 8.97
CA THR A 143 2.34 2.56 9.31
C THR A 143 2.08 1.74 8.05
N VAL A 144 2.49 0.46 8.05
CA VAL A 144 2.21 -0.46 6.94
C VAL A 144 0.79 -0.97 7.06
N ILE A 145 0.00 -0.82 5.99
CA ILE A 145 -1.38 -1.32 5.92
C ILE A 145 -1.54 -2.43 4.87
N GLY A 146 -0.57 -2.60 3.99
CA GLY A 146 -0.64 -3.59 2.93
C GLY A 146 0.70 -3.93 2.30
N ILE A 147 0.67 -4.96 1.46
CA ILE A 147 1.76 -5.33 0.55
C ILE A 147 1.23 -5.20 -0.88
N VAL A 148 1.97 -4.54 -1.77
CA VAL A 148 1.64 -4.50 -3.20
C VAL A 148 1.69 -5.92 -3.75
N CYS A 149 0.58 -6.46 -4.23
CA CYS A 149 0.47 -7.85 -4.68
C CYS A 149 0.37 -8.00 -6.21
N GLN A 150 0.13 -6.91 -6.93
CA GLN A 150 -0.03 -6.92 -8.39
C GLN A 150 0.28 -5.53 -8.96
N THR A 151 1.05 -5.43 -10.05
CA THR A 151 1.36 -4.16 -10.76
C THR A 151 1.33 -4.25 -12.31
N ASP A 152 0.90 -5.38 -12.88
CA ASP A 152 0.69 -5.54 -14.32
C ASP A 152 -0.58 -4.78 -14.73
N GLU A 153 -0.42 -3.77 -15.58
CA GLU A 153 -1.52 -2.96 -16.10
C GLU A 153 -2.63 -3.79 -16.75
N ASN A 154 -2.34 -4.98 -17.30
CA ASN A 154 -3.34 -5.84 -17.94
C ASN A 154 -4.18 -6.64 -16.93
N ARG A 155 -3.75 -6.68 -15.68
CA ARG A 155 -4.43 -7.35 -14.57
C ARG A 155 -5.27 -6.40 -13.72
N ILE A 156 -5.28 -5.10 -14.02
CA ILE A 156 -6.12 -4.10 -13.36
C ILE A 156 -7.49 -4.02 -14.05
N ALA A 157 -8.57 -4.10 -13.27
CA ALA A 157 -9.95 -4.01 -13.75
C ALA A 157 -10.20 -2.69 -14.49
N ALA A 158 -11.02 -2.75 -15.55
CA ALA A 158 -11.39 -1.55 -16.31
C ALA A 158 -12.07 -0.49 -15.42
N GLY A 159 -12.99 -0.92 -14.55
CA GLY A 159 -13.68 -0.04 -13.61
C GLY A 159 -12.79 0.58 -12.52
N ASP A 160 -11.62 0.00 -12.24
CA ASP A 160 -10.64 0.59 -11.32
C ASP A 160 -9.80 1.64 -12.06
N LYS A 161 -9.36 1.35 -13.30
CA LYS A 161 -8.65 2.30 -14.16
C LYS A 161 -9.49 3.55 -14.46
N GLU A 162 -10.79 3.37 -14.72
CA GLU A 162 -11.71 4.49 -14.95
C GLU A 162 -11.83 5.44 -13.74
N LYS A 163 -11.58 4.93 -12.53
CA LYS A 163 -11.51 5.72 -11.30
C LYS A 163 -10.13 6.30 -11.01
N GLY A 164 -9.14 6.04 -11.88
CA GLY A 164 -7.78 6.54 -11.76
C GLY A 164 -6.82 5.62 -10.97
N TYR A 165 -7.28 4.43 -10.54
CA TYR A 165 -6.43 3.45 -9.87
C TYR A 165 -5.69 2.63 -10.91
N THR A 166 -4.47 3.05 -11.22
CA THR A 166 -3.69 2.51 -12.35
C THR A 166 -2.38 1.86 -11.91
N HIS A 167 -2.07 1.85 -10.62
CA HIS A 167 -0.79 1.33 -10.13
C HIS A 167 -0.84 -0.17 -9.84
N GLY A 168 -2.00 -0.70 -9.44
CA GLY A 168 -2.17 -2.12 -9.18
C GLY A 168 -3.05 -2.41 -7.97
N TYR A 169 -2.75 -3.51 -7.29
CA TYR A 169 -3.47 -3.96 -6.10
C TYR A 169 -2.55 -4.15 -4.90
N VAL A 170 -3.10 -3.86 -3.72
CA VAL A 170 -2.46 -4.04 -2.42
C VAL A 170 -3.28 -5.02 -1.61
N VAL A 171 -2.65 -6.05 -1.06
CA VAL A 171 -3.26 -6.96 -0.08
C VAL A 171 -3.07 -6.44 1.33
N ALA A 172 -4.12 -6.47 2.14
CA ALA A 172 -4.09 -6.01 3.52
C ALA A 172 -3.17 -6.86 4.41
N VAL A 173 -2.49 -6.22 5.36
CA VAL A 173 -1.68 -6.94 6.37
C VAL A 173 -2.52 -7.60 7.47
N LYS A 174 -3.84 -7.40 7.48
CA LYS A 174 -4.80 -8.03 8.41
C LYS A 174 -5.94 -8.73 7.67
N ASN A 175 -6.59 -9.71 8.31
CA ASN A 175 -7.81 -10.33 7.80
C ASN A 175 -9.03 -9.50 8.23
N ALA A 176 -10.08 -9.51 7.42
CA ALA A 176 -11.38 -8.99 7.83
C ALA A 176 -12.12 -10.05 8.64
N HIS A 177 -12.26 -9.81 9.95
CA HIS A 177 -12.87 -10.76 10.87
C HIS A 177 -13.49 -10.01 12.07
N SER A 178 -14.37 -10.68 12.82
CA SER A 178 -14.96 -10.11 14.04
C SER A 178 -13.97 -10.19 15.22
N ALA A 179 -14.23 -9.47 16.31
CA ALA A 179 -13.35 -9.56 17.49
C ALA A 179 -13.28 -10.97 18.11
N ASP A 180 -14.29 -11.81 17.87
CA ASP A 180 -14.46 -13.12 18.51
C ASP A 180 -13.96 -14.30 17.67
N SER A 181 -13.69 -14.10 16.37
CA SER A 181 -13.21 -15.15 15.46
C SER A 181 -12.21 -14.59 14.46
N GLN A 182 -11.17 -15.36 14.11
CA GLN A 182 -10.19 -15.02 13.07
C GLN A 182 -10.63 -15.46 11.67
N THR A 183 -11.74 -16.18 11.58
CA THR A 183 -12.38 -16.62 10.33
C THR A 183 -13.78 -16.01 10.21
N VAL A 184 -14.33 -16.05 9.01
CA VAL A 184 -15.64 -15.49 8.68
C VAL A 184 -16.32 -16.33 7.61
N GLN A 185 -17.64 -16.44 7.70
CA GLN A 185 -18.50 -16.99 6.66
C GLN A 185 -18.60 -16.04 5.46
N TYR A 186 -18.65 -16.59 4.25
CA TYR A 186 -18.85 -15.79 3.05
C TYR A 186 -20.24 -15.14 3.04
N SER A 187 -21.28 -15.96 3.22
CA SER A 187 -22.69 -15.57 3.25
C SER A 187 -23.52 -16.63 3.97
N THR A 188 -24.62 -16.25 4.61
CA THR A 188 -25.63 -17.17 5.15
C THR A 188 -26.94 -17.14 4.36
N ASP A 189 -26.98 -16.38 3.26
CA ASP A 189 -28.14 -16.28 2.39
C ASP A 189 -28.13 -17.38 1.30
N ASN A 190 -29.06 -18.32 1.41
CA ASN A 190 -29.25 -19.40 0.45
C ASN A 190 -29.80 -18.93 -0.92
N ASP A 191 -30.18 -17.65 -1.04
CA ASP A 191 -30.61 -17.03 -2.29
C ASP A 191 -29.55 -16.04 -2.84
N PHE A 192 -28.32 -16.06 -2.30
CA PHE A 192 -27.24 -15.16 -2.71
C PHE A 192 -26.96 -15.22 -4.21
N ALA A 193 -27.05 -14.06 -4.89
CA ALA A 193 -26.86 -13.95 -6.34
C ALA A 193 -26.19 -12.62 -6.78
N SER A 194 -25.46 -11.95 -5.87
CA SER A 194 -24.88 -10.62 -6.14
C SER A 194 -23.65 -10.65 -7.04
N THR A 195 -22.92 -11.75 -7.10
CA THR A 195 -21.63 -11.85 -7.82
C THR A 195 -21.71 -12.87 -8.96
N PRO A 196 -20.81 -12.78 -9.97
CA PRO A 196 -20.81 -13.73 -11.07
C PRO A 196 -20.50 -15.15 -10.59
N LYS A 197 -20.97 -16.10 -11.40
CA LYS A 197 -20.71 -17.52 -11.23
C LYS A 197 -19.57 -17.96 -12.13
N ALA A 198 -18.61 -18.70 -11.60
CA ALA A 198 -17.56 -19.29 -12.41
C ALA A 198 -17.17 -20.69 -11.90
N LYS A 199 -17.05 -21.65 -12.82
CA LYS A 199 -16.68 -23.04 -12.48
C LYS A 199 -15.34 -23.50 -13.04
N ILE A 200 -14.74 -22.74 -13.95
CA ILE A 200 -13.52 -23.13 -14.66
C ILE A 200 -12.38 -22.13 -14.39
N ALA A 201 -11.16 -22.64 -14.32
CA ALA A 201 -9.99 -21.87 -13.93
C ALA A 201 -9.68 -20.68 -14.86
N SER A 202 -9.88 -20.81 -16.17
CA SER A 202 -9.68 -19.68 -17.10
C SER A 202 -10.64 -18.51 -16.86
N THR A 203 -11.90 -18.79 -16.50
CA THR A 203 -12.86 -17.73 -16.10
C THR A 203 -12.47 -17.12 -14.77
N TRP A 204 -11.95 -17.92 -13.84
CA TRP A 204 -11.47 -17.43 -12.56
C TRP A 204 -10.32 -16.45 -12.72
N TYR A 205 -9.30 -16.85 -13.48
CA TYR A 205 -8.13 -16.01 -13.79
C TYR A 205 -8.54 -14.70 -14.46
N GLY A 206 -9.47 -14.75 -15.41
CA GLY A 206 -9.93 -13.57 -16.13
C GLY A 206 -10.81 -12.61 -15.31
N ASN A 207 -11.35 -13.03 -14.18
CA ASN A 207 -12.18 -12.16 -13.35
C ASN A 207 -11.32 -11.33 -12.40
N VAL A 208 -11.22 -10.03 -12.66
CA VAL A 208 -10.49 -9.06 -11.83
C VAL A 208 -11.42 -7.99 -11.20
N ASN A 209 -12.74 -8.20 -11.19
CA ASN A 209 -13.72 -7.17 -10.83
C ASN A 209 -14.14 -7.16 -9.36
N GLY A 210 -13.26 -7.51 -8.42
CA GLY A 210 -13.60 -7.69 -7.01
C GLY A 210 -14.20 -6.45 -6.35
N TYR A 211 -13.77 -5.24 -6.75
CA TYR A 211 -14.32 -3.99 -6.24
C TYR A 211 -15.80 -3.86 -6.62
N GLU A 212 -16.13 -4.00 -7.90
CA GLU A 212 -17.51 -3.88 -8.39
C GLU A 212 -18.42 -4.95 -7.79
N GLU A 213 -17.92 -6.17 -7.66
CA GLU A 213 -18.65 -7.30 -7.07
C GLU A 213 -18.92 -7.10 -5.57
N THR A 214 -17.92 -6.61 -4.83
CA THR A 214 -18.06 -6.26 -3.42
C THR A 214 -19.09 -5.14 -3.26
N MET A 215 -18.95 -4.05 -4.01
CA MET A 215 -19.86 -2.90 -3.93
C MET A 215 -21.29 -3.24 -4.39
N LYS A 216 -21.43 -4.14 -5.36
CA LYS A 216 -22.74 -4.68 -5.75
C LYS A 216 -23.40 -5.44 -4.59
N THR A 217 -22.65 -6.30 -3.91
CA THR A 217 -23.15 -7.03 -2.74
C THR A 217 -23.54 -6.06 -1.61
N VAL A 218 -22.70 -5.06 -1.33
CA VAL A 218 -23.03 -3.98 -0.38
C VAL A 218 -24.35 -3.29 -0.75
N SER A 219 -24.54 -2.96 -2.03
CA SER A 219 -25.75 -2.30 -2.52
C SER A 219 -26.99 -3.19 -2.46
N ASP A 220 -26.87 -4.47 -2.81
CA ASP A 220 -28.00 -5.40 -2.88
C ASP A 220 -28.58 -5.70 -1.48
N TYR A 221 -27.71 -5.85 -0.47
CA TYR A 221 -28.11 -6.21 0.88
C TYR A 221 -28.37 -4.99 1.78
N GLY A 222 -27.71 -3.87 1.52
CA GLY A 222 -27.88 -2.61 2.25
C GLY A 222 -27.83 -2.82 3.77
N PRO A 223 -28.88 -2.44 4.54
CA PRO A 223 -28.91 -2.63 5.99
C PRO A 223 -28.77 -4.07 6.48
N ASN A 224 -28.99 -5.06 5.60
CA ASN A 224 -28.92 -6.48 5.98
C ASN A 224 -27.54 -7.11 5.69
N LEU A 225 -26.57 -6.34 5.18
CA LEU A 225 -25.26 -6.85 4.78
C LEU A 225 -24.54 -7.60 5.92
N ALA A 226 -24.48 -7.00 7.11
CA ALA A 226 -23.85 -7.62 8.28
C ALA A 226 -24.51 -8.94 8.72
N THR A 227 -25.80 -9.12 8.43
CA THR A 227 -26.53 -10.35 8.78
C THR A 227 -26.30 -11.45 7.76
N TRP A 228 -26.35 -11.11 6.48
CA TRP A 228 -26.39 -12.11 5.42
C TRP A 228 -25.05 -12.34 4.72
N CYS A 229 -24.17 -11.33 4.66
CA CYS A 229 -22.90 -11.40 3.92
C CYS A 229 -21.74 -10.91 4.80
N PRO A 230 -21.43 -11.61 5.91
CA PRO A 230 -20.51 -11.08 6.92
C PRO A 230 -19.09 -10.85 6.41
N ALA A 231 -18.56 -11.66 5.47
CA ALA A 231 -17.25 -11.40 4.86
C ALA A 231 -17.18 -10.05 4.13
N PHE A 232 -18.27 -9.66 3.45
CA PHE A 232 -18.37 -8.39 2.74
C PHE A 232 -18.53 -7.21 3.71
N ASP A 233 -19.39 -7.37 4.73
CA ASP A 233 -19.58 -6.34 5.76
C ASP A 233 -18.30 -6.05 6.54
N LEU A 234 -17.61 -7.11 7.00
CA LEU A 234 -16.37 -6.98 7.75
C LEU A 234 -15.25 -6.37 6.92
N THR A 235 -15.29 -6.54 5.60
CA THR A 235 -14.31 -5.93 4.69
C THR A 235 -14.57 -4.44 4.45
N VAL A 236 -15.84 -4.03 4.31
CA VAL A 236 -16.16 -2.66 3.87
C VAL A 236 -16.54 -1.73 5.03
N ASN A 237 -17.32 -2.22 6.00
CA ASN A 237 -17.88 -1.40 7.07
C ASN A 237 -17.09 -1.50 8.38
N ASN A 238 -16.46 -2.65 8.63
CA ASN A 238 -15.90 -2.99 9.95
C ASN A 238 -14.42 -3.43 9.89
N PHE A 239 -13.70 -3.08 8.83
CA PHE A 239 -12.29 -3.44 8.71
C PHE A 239 -11.39 -2.53 9.55
N SER A 240 -10.40 -3.11 10.21
CA SER A 240 -9.60 -2.42 11.23
C SER A 240 -8.55 -1.45 10.69
N LEU A 241 -8.22 -1.56 9.41
CA LEU A 241 -7.21 -0.72 8.75
C LEU A 241 -7.89 0.35 7.88
N PRO A 242 -7.74 1.65 8.18
CA PRO A 242 -8.23 2.69 7.29
C PRO A 242 -7.46 2.68 5.97
N ALA A 243 -8.19 2.79 4.85
CA ALA A 243 -7.59 2.94 3.52
C ALA A 243 -7.32 4.43 3.23
N PRO A 244 -6.23 4.77 2.50
CA PRO A 244 -5.98 6.14 2.05
C PRO A 244 -7.07 6.63 1.09
N GLU A 245 -7.41 7.92 1.14
CA GLU A 245 -8.41 8.54 0.24
C GLU A 245 -8.04 8.46 -1.25
N THR A 246 -6.75 8.26 -1.54
CA THR A 246 -6.21 8.07 -2.90
C THR A 246 -6.41 6.65 -3.44
N SER A 247 -7.04 5.75 -2.67
CA SER A 247 -7.29 4.36 -3.06
C SER A 247 -8.78 4.09 -3.27
N SER A 248 -9.12 2.88 -3.74
CA SER A 248 -10.50 2.42 -3.85
C SER A 248 -11.22 2.22 -2.51
N GLY A 249 -10.50 2.23 -1.39
CA GLY A 249 -10.96 1.56 -0.17
C GLY A 249 -10.83 0.04 -0.27
N TRP A 250 -11.05 -0.65 0.85
CA TRP A 250 -10.92 -2.11 0.93
C TRP A 250 -12.12 -2.83 0.33
N PHE A 251 -11.85 -3.91 -0.38
CA PHE A 251 -12.84 -4.81 -0.96
C PHE A 251 -12.34 -6.27 -0.93
N LEU A 252 -13.25 -7.23 -1.07
CA LEU A 252 -12.86 -8.63 -1.18
C LEU A 252 -12.33 -8.91 -2.59
N PRO A 253 -11.20 -9.61 -2.75
CA PRO A 253 -10.67 -9.89 -4.07
C PRO A 253 -11.62 -10.79 -4.87
N SER A 254 -11.74 -10.55 -6.17
CA SER A 254 -12.29 -11.55 -7.09
C SER A 254 -11.31 -12.71 -7.27
N THR A 255 -11.76 -13.79 -7.91
CA THR A 255 -10.94 -14.99 -8.11
C THR A 255 -9.62 -14.70 -8.81
N GLY A 256 -9.58 -13.82 -9.80
CA GLY A 256 -8.35 -13.47 -10.52
C GLY A 256 -7.42 -12.56 -9.73
N GLN A 257 -7.96 -11.70 -8.88
CA GLN A 257 -7.14 -10.89 -7.98
C GLN A 257 -6.54 -11.74 -6.84
N LEU A 258 -7.31 -12.69 -6.31
CA LEU A 258 -6.82 -13.65 -5.32
C LEU A 258 -5.76 -14.58 -5.94
N TRP A 259 -5.97 -14.99 -7.19
CA TRP A 259 -4.99 -15.73 -7.98
C TRP A 259 -3.68 -14.98 -8.13
N ASP A 260 -3.74 -13.70 -8.50
CA ASP A 260 -2.55 -12.87 -8.64
C ASP A 260 -1.79 -12.74 -7.31
N MET A 261 -2.53 -12.53 -6.21
CA MET A 261 -1.94 -12.49 -4.88
C MET A 261 -1.13 -13.76 -4.57
N VAL A 262 -1.72 -14.95 -4.81
CA VAL A 262 -1.03 -16.22 -4.54
C VAL A 262 0.13 -16.44 -5.49
N ALA A 263 -0.05 -16.19 -6.80
CA ALA A 263 1.02 -16.35 -7.79
C ALA A 263 2.22 -15.45 -7.48
N ASN A 264 1.98 -14.23 -7.04
CA ASN A 264 3.01 -13.22 -6.88
C ASN A 264 3.69 -13.27 -5.51
N LEU A 265 2.98 -13.72 -4.46
CA LEU A 265 3.46 -13.65 -3.07
C LEU A 265 3.76 -15.01 -2.42
N CYS A 266 3.37 -16.13 -3.03
CA CYS A 266 3.51 -17.45 -2.41
C CYS A 266 4.62 -18.33 -3.01
N GLY A 267 5.51 -17.78 -3.82
CA GLY A 267 6.71 -18.48 -4.31
C GLY A 267 6.59 -19.08 -5.72
N HIS A 268 7.72 -19.51 -6.27
CA HIS A 268 7.86 -19.84 -7.69
C HIS A 268 6.99 -21.03 -8.14
N GLU A 269 6.97 -22.15 -7.39
CA GLU A 269 6.15 -23.31 -7.78
C GLU A 269 4.63 -22.98 -7.80
N ALA A 270 4.13 -22.22 -6.82
CA ALA A 270 2.74 -21.74 -6.81
C ALA A 270 2.45 -20.88 -8.06
N ALA A 271 3.37 -19.97 -8.40
CA ALA A 271 3.27 -19.14 -9.60
C ALA A 271 3.21 -19.98 -10.89
N LEU A 272 4.04 -21.01 -11.01
CA LEU A 272 4.06 -21.90 -12.18
C LEU A 272 2.74 -22.68 -12.33
N LEU A 273 2.24 -23.27 -11.25
CA LEU A 273 0.96 -24.00 -11.25
C LEU A 273 -0.19 -23.10 -11.72
N LEU A 274 -0.31 -21.92 -11.10
CA LEU A 274 -1.31 -20.95 -11.48
C LEU A 274 -1.13 -20.51 -12.94
N LYS A 275 0.09 -20.24 -13.40
CA LYS A 275 0.34 -19.86 -14.80
C LYS A 275 -0.04 -20.95 -15.80
N GLU A 276 0.10 -22.23 -15.46
CA GLU A 276 -0.39 -23.34 -16.27
C GLU A 276 -1.93 -23.35 -16.33
N TRP A 277 -2.57 -23.18 -15.18
CA TRP A 277 -4.02 -23.28 -15.03
C TRP A 277 -4.80 -22.10 -15.63
N GLN A 278 -4.15 -20.98 -15.93
CA GLN A 278 -4.82 -19.78 -16.47
C GLN A 278 -5.58 -20.04 -17.78
N THR A 279 -5.19 -21.07 -18.53
CA THR A 279 -5.85 -21.48 -19.79
C THR A 279 -6.70 -22.75 -19.64
N SER A 280 -6.76 -23.33 -18.43
CA SER A 280 -7.54 -24.53 -18.17
C SER A 280 -9.04 -24.28 -18.34
N SER A 281 -9.69 -25.19 -19.05
CA SER A 281 -11.14 -25.26 -19.22
C SER A 281 -11.79 -26.31 -18.32
N TYR A 282 -11.02 -26.95 -17.43
CA TYR A 282 -11.54 -27.92 -16.49
C TYR A 282 -12.35 -27.26 -15.38
N ASN A 283 -13.37 -27.98 -14.91
CA ASN A 283 -14.12 -27.56 -13.73
C ASN A 283 -13.29 -27.82 -12.47
N VAL A 284 -13.09 -26.77 -11.67
CA VAL A 284 -12.16 -26.78 -10.53
C VAL A 284 -12.55 -27.77 -9.43
N TYR A 285 -13.84 -28.11 -9.31
CA TYR A 285 -14.34 -29.01 -8.25
C TYR A 285 -13.82 -30.44 -8.36
N TYR A 286 -13.37 -30.86 -9.54
CA TYR A 286 -12.92 -32.24 -9.78
C TYR A 286 -11.43 -32.47 -9.51
N GLY A 287 -10.77 -31.56 -8.78
CA GLY A 287 -9.36 -31.70 -8.41
C GLY A 287 -8.37 -31.51 -9.58
N TYR A 288 -8.83 -30.99 -10.72
CA TYR A 288 -7.96 -30.75 -11.89
C TYR A 288 -6.99 -29.58 -11.70
N ASN A 289 -7.24 -28.73 -10.71
CA ASN A 289 -6.42 -27.56 -10.39
C ASN A 289 -6.02 -27.63 -8.92
N SER A 290 -5.38 -28.75 -8.55
CA SER A 290 -4.94 -29.08 -7.20
C SER A 290 -3.62 -29.83 -7.30
N GLU A 291 -2.52 -29.21 -6.86
CA GLU A 291 -1.18 -29.81 -6.97
C GLU A 291 -0.32 -29.48 -5.76
N ASN A 292 0.55 -30.41 -5.40
CA ASN A 292 1.50 -30.21 -4.32
C ASN A 292 2.71 -29.39 -4.78
N VAL A 293 3.28 -28.61 -3.86
CA VAL A 293 4.55 -27.90 -4.02
C VAL A 293 5.58 -28.38 -3.00
N SER A 294 6.82 -27.95 -3.13
CA SER A 294 7.94 -28.41 -2.30
C SER A 294 8.07 -27.70 -0.94
N TYR A 295 7.22 -26.71 -0.66
CA TYR A 295 7.32 -25.84 0.53
C TYR A 295 5.96 -25.48 1.14
N ASP A 296 6.01 -24.94 2.36
CA ASP A 296 4.87 -24.35 3.05
C ASP A 296 4.44 -23.04 2.34
N VAL A 297 3.27 -23.06 1.71
CA VAL A 297 2.74 -21.95 0.90
C VAL A 297 2.25 -20.82 1.79
N ILE A 298 1.67 -21.16 2.94
CA ILE A 298 1.25 -20.19 3.97
C ILE A 298 2.48 -19.44 4.49
N ALA A 299 3.56 -20.16 4.79
CA ALA A 299 4.82 -19.56 5.25
C ALA A 299 5.40 -18.60 4.20
N LYS A 300 5.32 -18.94 2.91
CA LYS A 300 5.78 -18.04 1.82
C LYS A 300 5.02 -16.72 1.79
N PHE A 301 3.70 -16.74 1.94
CA PHE A 301 2.94 -15.50 2.09
C PHE A 301 3.36 -14.74 3.35
N ASN A 302 3.49 -15.42 4.49
CA ASN A 302 3.83 -14.81 5.77
C ASN A 302 5.25 -14.21 5.82
N GLU A 303 6.21 -14.76 5.06
CA GLU A 303 7.53 -14.18 4.85
C GLU A 303 7.44 -12.74 4.32
N THR A 304 6.42 -12.43 3.50
CA THR A 304 6.20 -11.06 3.00
C THR A 304 5.85 -10.07 4.12
N LEU A 305 5.39 -10.57 5.27
CA LEU A 305 5.02 -9.78 6.44
C LEU A 305 6.10 -9.80 7.52
N ALA A 306 7.22 -10.49 7.33
CA ALA A 306 8.18 -10.81 8.39
C ALA A 306 8.79 -9.58 9.09
N MET A 307 8.98 -8.49 8.34
CA MET A 307 9.60 -7.26 8.85
C MET A 307 8.58 -6.25 9.42
N ILE A 308 7.28 -6.57 9.37
CA ILE A 308 6.23 -5.73 9.96
C ILE A 308 6.06 -6.12 11.44
N PRO A 309 5.93 -5.16 12.36
CA PRO A 309 5.68 -5.44 13.77
C PRO A 309 4.45 -6.35 13.98
N ALA A 310 4.56 -7.32 14.89
CA ALA A 310 3.55 -8.36 15.08
C ALA A 310 2.16 -7.83 15.47
N ASP A 311 2.08 -6.69 16.15
CA ASP A 311 0.84 -6.01 16.53
C ASP A 311 0.17 -5.26 15.36
N GLN A 312 0.88 -5.07 14.26
CA GLN A 312 0.41 -4.38 13.06
C GLN A 312 -0.01 -5.33 11.93
N LYS A 313 0.20 -6.65 12.08
CA LYS A 313 -0.10 -7.65 11.06
C LYS A 313 -0.87 -8.85 11.61
N GLU A 314 -1.48 -9.61 10.71
CA GLU A 314 -2.00 -10.95 10.97
C GLU A 314 -1.50 -11.87 9.87
N GLU A 315 -0.81 -12.92 10.29
CA GLU A 315 -0.33 -13.99 9.43
C GLU A 315 -1.51 -14.85 8.94
N LEU A 316 -1.37 -15.42 7.75
CA LEU A 316 -2.26 -16.49 7.31
C LEU A 316 -1.97 -17.75 8.10
N PHE A 317 -3.00 -18.53 8.34
CA PHE A 317 -2.96 -19.73 9.16
C PHE A 317 -3.88 -20.79 8.57
N VAL A 318 -3.74 -22.04 9.04
CA VAL A 318 -4.64 -23.12 8.66
C VAL A 318 -6.00 -22.88 9.33
N THR A 319 -7.05 -22.70 8.52
CA THR A 319 -8.44 -22.55 8.99
C THR A 319 -8.96 -23.91 9.48
N ASP A 320 -9.37 -23.99 10.74
CA ASP A 320 -9.42 -25.21 11.59
C ASP A 320 -10.12 -26.47 11.00
N GLY A 321 -9.56 -27.65 11.35
CA GLY A 321 -10.33 -28.83 11.78
C GLY A 321 -10.63 -30.00 10.83
N THR A 322 -10.69 -29.83 9.50
CA THR A 322 -11.08 -30.94 8.59
C THR A 322 -10.04 -31.25 7.51
N HIS A 323 -10.32 -32.30 6.72
CA HIS A 323 -9.47 -33.14 5.85
C HIS A 323 -8.32 -32.49 5.05
N TYR A 324 -8.28 -31.16 4.96
CA TYR A 324 -7.49 -30.43 3.97
C TYR A 324 -6.25 -29.72 4.53
N ASN A 325 -6.14 -29.40 5.82
CA ASN A 325 -4.95 -28.77 6.42
C ASN A 325 -4.38 -27.58 5.61
N THR A 326 -5.28 -26.65 5.26
CA THR A 326 -5.05 -25.52 4.36
C THR A 326 -5.62 -24.23 4.94
N CYS A 327 -5.15 -23.10 4.44
CA CYS A 327 -5.79 -21.80 4.59
C CYS A 327 -6.83 -21.62 3.46
N THR A 328 -8.09 -21.40 3.83
CA THR A 328 -9.20 -21.15 2.92
C THR A 328 -9.37 -19.66 2.67
N LEU A 329 -9.02 -19.18 1.47
CA LEU A 329 -9.12 -17.76 1.10
C LEU A 329 -10.38 -17.50 0.28
N TRP A 330 -11.25 -16.62 0.77
CA TRP A 330 -12.47 -16.20 0.07
C TRP A 330 -12.17 -15.31 -1.13
N ALA A 331 -12.86 -15.59 -2.24
CA ALA A 331 -13.01 -14.66 -3.35
C ALA A 331 -14.47 -14.21 -3.47
N THR A 332 -14.73 -13.06 -4.11
CA THR A 332 -16.11 -12.57 -4.34
C THR A 332 -16.91 -13.45 -5.29
N THR A 333 -16.27 -14.13 -6.24
CA THR A 333 -16.93 -14.96 -7.26
C THR A 333 -17.64 -16.17 -6.62
N CYS A 334 -18.91 -16.42 -6.98
CA CYS A 334 -19.61 -17.64 -6.59
C CYS A 334 -19.25 -18.84 -7.47
N PHE A 335 -19.29 -20.05 -6.91
CA PHE A 335 -19.23 -21.28 -7.69
C PHE A 335 -20.64 -21.77 -8.07
N GLU A 336 -21.55 -21.79 -7.08
CA GLU A 336 -22.98 -21.99 -7.25
C GLU A 336 -23.70 -20.97 -6.34
N PRO A 337 -24.40 -19.98 -6.93
CA PRO A 337 -25.14 -18.96 -6.18
C PRO A 337 -26.03 -19.57 -5.09
N GLY A 338 -25.99 -19.00 -3.89
CA GLY A 338 -26.76 -19.46 -2.73
C GLY A 338 -26.24 -20.74 -2.06
N GLU A 339 -25.18 -21.36 -2.57
CA GLU A 339 -24.68 -22.64 -2.03
C GLU A 339 -23.17 -22.61 -1.78
N THR A 340 -22.38 -22.24 -2.77
CA THR A 340 -20.90 -22.32 -2.70
C THR A 340 -20.21 -21.12 -3.32
N ALA A 341 -19.13 -20.68 -2.68
CA ALA A 341 -18.24 -19.63 -3.17
C ALA A 341 -16.91 -20.20 -3.69
N CYS A 342 -16.28 -19.51 -4.63
CA CYS A 342 -14.96 -19.86 -5.11
C CYS A 342 -13.89 -19.48 -4.08
N ILE A 343 -12.91 -20.36 -3.90
CA ILE A 343 -11.80 -20.18 -2.97
C ILE A 343 -10.47 -20.58 -3.62
N ILE A 344 -9.37 -20.10 -3.03
CA ILE A 344 -8.05 -20.71 -3.22
C ILE A 344 -7.60 -21.28 -1.88
N HIS A 345 -7.29 -22.57 -1.86
CA HIS A 345 -6.59 -23.21 -0.76
C HIS A 345 -5.08 -23.06 -0.95
N ILE A 346 -4.41 -22.58 0.09
CA ILE A 346 -2.95 -22.67 0.21
C ILE A 346 -2.59 -23.50 1.43
N GLY A 347 -1.66 -24.41 1.25
CA GLY A 347 -1.31 -25.41 2.25
C GLY A 347 -0.15 -25.03 3.15
N GLY A 348 -0.18 -25.51 4.40
CA GLY A 348 0.84 -25.28 5.42
C GLY A 348 1.87 -26.42 5.54
N SER A 349 2.65 -26.43 6.62
CA SER A 349 3.75 -27.38 6.86
C SER A 349 3.41 -28.88 6.79
N GLU A 350 2.15 -29.27 7.01
CA GLU A 350 1.73 -30.68 6.88
C GLU A 350 0.97 -30.99 5.59
N LYS A 351 0.71 -30.00 4.73
CA LYS A 351 0.21 -30.19 3.37
C LYS A 351 0.68 -29.06 2.46
N HIS A 352 1.72 -29.28 1.68
CA HIS A 352 2.25 -28.27 0.75
C HIS A 352 1.42 -28.23 -0.54
N LEU A 353 0.33 -27.45 -0.58
CA LEU A 353 -0.68 -27.49 -1.64
C LEU A 353 -1.01 -26.09 -2.18
N VAL A 354 -1.28 -26.00 -3.48
CA VAL A 354 -2.11 -24.95 -4.07
C VAL A 354 -3.30 -25.60 -4.75
N GLU A 355 -4.51 -25.14 -4.44
CA GLU A 355 -5.74 -25.73 -4.97
C GLU A 355 -6.81 -24.66 -5.24
N LEU A 356 -7.42 -24.72 -6.43
CA LEU A 356 -8.63 -23.99 -6.75
C LEU A 356 -9.84 -24.86 -6.38
N MET A 357 -10.72 -24.37 -5.52
CA MET A 357 -11.85 -25.16 -5.01
C MET A 357 -13.08 -24.29 -4.74
N CYS A 358 -14.22 -24.90 -4.47
CA CYS A 358 -15.34 -24.16 -3.88
C CYS A 358 -15.64 -24.69 -2.49
N GLU A 359 -16.21 -23.82 -1.66
CA GLU A 359 -16.63 -24.18 -0.31
C GLU A 359 -18.03 -23.63 -0.05
N TYR A 360 -18.75 -24.25 0.89
CA TYR A 360 -20.06 -23.76 1.29
C TYR A 360 -19.98 -22.32 1.79
N ILE A 361 -20.97 -21.51 1.42
CA ILE A 361 -20.97 -20.07 1.77
C ILE A 361 -21.00 -19.82 3.29
N ASP A 362 -21.51 -20.77 4.06
CA ASP A 362 -21.59 -20.74 5.52
C ASP A 362 -20.41 -21.47 6.20
N TYR A 363 -19.38 -21.87 5.45
CA TYR A 363 -18.13 -22.36 6.02
C TYR A 363 -17.28 -21.19 6.55
N ASP A 364 -16.40 -21.47 7.51
CA ASP A 364 -15.47 -20.49 8.06
C ASP A 364 -14.17 -20.42 7.24
N GLY A 365 -13.90 -19.26 6.64
CA GLY A 365 -12.68 -19.02 5.86
C GLY A 365 -12.05 -17.66 6.18
N ILE A 366 -11.02 -17.31 5.42
CA ILE A 366 -10.30 -16.05 5.52
C ILE A 366 -10.81 -15.06 4.48
N ALA A 367 -11.36 -13.95 4.96
CA ALA A 367 -11.49 -12.73 4.17
C ALA A 367 -10.18 -11.94 4.26
N ARG A 368 -9.40 -11.88 3.19
CA ARG A 368 -8.16 -11.09 3.11
C ARG A 368 -8.39 -9.94 2.11
N PRO A 369 -8.75 -8.72 2.58
CA PRO A 369 -9.09 -7.62 1.68
C PRO A 369 -7.93 -7.16 0.80
N ILE A 370 -8.30 -6.57 -0.33
CA ILE A 370 -7.38 -5.82 -1.20
C ILE A 370 -7.92 -4.41 -1.48
N LEU A 371 -7.07 -3.51 -1.95
CA LEU A 371 -7.44 -2.21 -2.50
C LEU A 371 -6.75 -1.96 -3.84
N ALA A 372 -7.34 -1.13 -4.68
CA ALA A 372 -6.75 -0.58 -5.90
C ALA A 372 -6.17 0.82 -5.58
N PHE A 373 -5.05 1.18 -6.20
CA PHE A 373 -4.37 2.45 -5.93
C PHE A 373 -3.71 3.06 -7.17
#